data_AF-A0A9P6T3F2-F1
#
_entry.id   AF-A0A9P6T3F2-F1
#
_cell.length_a   1.000
_cell.length_b   1.000
_cell.length_c   1.000
_cell.angle_alpha   90.00
_cell.angle_beta   90.00
_cell.angle_gamma   90.00
#
_symmetry.space_group_name_H-M   'P 1'
#
loop_
_entity.id
_entity.type
_entity.pdbx_description
1 polymer ?
#
loop_
_entity_poly.entity_id
_entity_poly.type
_entity_poly.pdbx_seq_one_letter_code
_entity_poly.pdbx_strand_id
1 'polypeptide(L)'
;TTWRCTISNVALSSKQPRVKQKSIHYEAIFTVLTLGYVLMDRANEYSQAVQNKILVAIGDIHNYAGGYGDGSSIGASGNHRNSTGSGGSGGLAYLQQQSSSFTPSKSAKSPNTIGEFTDYLSDEDMAGIDHQLTTAADLYCKAAGVFEYVVQDMIPKWNRYVAAATVQAHEASSGSSVGVKAPSSATVKALSESSRPVDVQTSVVSAHIRLALAEAHACAVRKASIKAARASASKVPSLGGSSTSSSAGASGTGSKTSYVLLAKLTIGVKEEYERAYGLLKSVKDLNEIASEFRAHVKDAKVYYEAVAQTLLGMDAYEAQQYGKAIGFMTIARASFATLSKSSKAHAIAHAAAFEYRLSNEKVLSFQKINDSVTYEQIPTQTQLLAVMPSGRDLLSPKKYIAPRPSFGTAVATGERGDGSMDDGVNKLSYALQGAYF
;
A
#
# COMPACT_ATOMS: atom_id res chain seq x y z
N THR A 1 -27.73 6.05 -9.97
CA THR A 1 -27.30 4.92 -9.12
C THR A 1 -26.98 5.41 -7.72
N THR A 2 -26.73 4.52 -6.76
CA THR A 2 -26.52 4.90 -5.35
C THR A 2 -25.33 4.17 -4.75
N TRP A 3 -24.31 4.91 -4.30
CA TRP A 3 -23.09 4.36 -3.72
C TRP A 3 -22.94 4.76 -2.25
N ARG A 4 -22.22 3.93 -1.49
CA ARG A 4 -21.74 4.27 -0.13
C ARG A 4 -20.28 4.68 -0.23
N CYS A 5 -19.86 5.64 0.59
CA CYS A 5 -18.47 6.02 0.67
C CYS A 5 -17.68 4.96 1.45
N THR A 6 -16.53 4.51 0.96
CA THR A 6 -15.69 3.51 1.63
C THR A 6 -14.86 4.11 2.77
N ILE A 7 -14.53 5.40 2.69
CA ILE A 7 -13.56 6.04 3.60
C ILE A 7 -14.25 6.94 4.63
N SER A 8 -15.58 6.91 4.71
CA SER A 8 -16.27 7.79 5.65
C SER A 8 -16.07 7.34 7.10
N ASN A 9 -15.88 8.29 8.02
CA ASN A 9 -15.74 8.01 9.45
C ASN A 9 -17.02 7.42 10.09
N VAL A 10 -18.15 7.50 9.40
CA VAL A 10 -19.33 6.71 9.74
C VAL A 10 -19.01 5.28 9.31
N ALA A 11 -18.72 4.40 10.28
CA ALA A 11 -18.55 2.98 10.06
C ALA A 11 -19.65 2.44 9.13
N LEU A 12 -19.41 1.30 8.47
CA LEU A 12 -20.35 0.58 7.59
C LEU A 12 -21.60 0.07 8.34
N SER A 13 -22.22 0.89 9.17
CA SER A 13 -23.53 0.72 9.75
C SER A 13 -24.58 0.82 8.63
N SER A 14 -25.70 0.15 8.84
CA SER A 14 -26.90 0.31 8.00
C SER A 14 -27.29 1.79 7.81
N LYS A 15 -26.90 2.65 8.75
CA LYS A 15 -27.17 4.09 8.80
C LYS A 15 -26.32 4.97 7.88
N GLN A 16 -25.29 4.43 7.22
CA GLN A 16 -24.44 5.26 6.37
C GLN A 16 -25.23 5.78 5.14
N PRO A 17 -25.26 7.10 4.89
CA PRO A 17 -26.04 7.68 3.80
C PRO A 17 -25.50 7.22 2.45
N ARG A 18 -26.41 6.76 1.58
CA ARG A 18 -26.08 6.48 0.18
C ARG A 18 -26.19 7.77 -0.62
N VAL A 19 -25.13 8.13 -1.34
CA VAL A 19 -25.17 9.28 -2.25
C VAL A 19 -25.85 8.85 -3.55
N LYS A 20 -26.98 9.49 -3.86
CA LYS A 20 -27.73 9.26 -5.11
C LYS A 20 -27.28 10.26 -6.16
N GLN A 21 -26.78 9.78 -7.30
CA GLN A 21 -26.41 10.61 -8.44
C GLN A 21 -26.93 9.99 -9.74
N LYS A 22 -27.48 10.83 -10.63
CA LYS A 22 -28.00 10.43 -11.94
C LYS A 22 -26.94 10.68 -13.02
N SER A 23 -25.87 9.90 -12.99
CA SER A 23 -24.78 10.01 -13.95
C SER A 23 -24.09 8.66 -14.16
N ILE A 24 -23.91 8.27 -15.42
CA ILE A 24 -23.13 7.07 -15.79
C ILE A 24 -21.63 7.26 -15.46
N HIS A 25 -21.12 8.49 -15.52
CA HIS A 25 -19.75 8.79 -15.12
C HIS A 25 -19.54 8.55 -13.62
N TYR A 26 -20.53 8.90 -12.80
CA TYR A 26 -20.47 8.67 -11.37
C TYR A 26 -20.44 7.16 -11.05
N GLU A 27 -21.29 6.38 -11.73
CA GLU A 27 -21.26 4.92 -11.63
C GLU A 27 -19.88 4.36 -11.99
N ALA A 28 -19.37 4.74 -13.15
CA ALA A 28 -18.09 4.26 -13.65
C ALA A 28 -16.94 4.63 -12.69
N ILE A 29 -16.94 5.85 -12.11
CA ILE A 29 -15.93 6.26 -11.13
C ILE A 29 -15.91 5.30 -9.96
N PHE A 30 -17.06 5.02 -9.34
CA PHE A 30 -17.11 4.12 -8.18
C PHE A 30 -16.77 2.67 -8.54
N THR A 31 -17.17 2.19 -9.72
CA THR A 31 -16.75 0.86 -10.19
C THR A 31 -15.24 0.76 -10.33
N VAL A 32 -14.60 1.78 -10.92
CA VAL A 32 -13.15 1.80 -11.13
C VAL A 32 -12.38 2.04 -9.83
N LEU A 33 -12.88 2.87 -8.93
CA LEU A 33 -12.34 3.00 -7.57
C LEU A 33 -12.40 1.66 -6.83
N THR A 34 -13.51 0.94 -6.93
CA THR A 34 -13.67 -0.40 -6.34
C THR A 34 -12.62 -1.36 -6.88
N LEU A 35 -12.35 -1.35 -8.19
CA LEU A 35 -11.26 -2.15 -8.77
C LEU A 35 -9.90 -1.78 -8.14
N GLY A 36 -9.61 -0.49 -7.97
CA GLY A 36 -8.40 -0.03 -7.29
C GLY A 36 -8.27 -0.59 -5.87
N TYR A 37 -9.35 -0.56 -5.08
CA TYR A 37 -9.36 -1.12 -3.73
C TYR A 37 -9.19 -2.65 -3.71
N VAL A 38 -9.86 -3.39 -4.60
CA VAL A 38 -9.70 -4.85 -4.70
C VAL A 38 -8.26 -5.22 -5.05
N LEU A 39 -7.60 -4.46 -5.92
CA LEU A 39 -6.18 -4.67 -6.24
C LEU A 39 -5.28 -4.42 -5.02
N MET A 40 -5.52 -3.35 -4.24
CA MET A 40 -4.77 -3.08 -3.01
C MET A 40 -4.99 -4.16 -1.94
N ASP A 41 -6.23 -4.62 -1.76
CA ASP A 41 -6.56 -5.65 -0.78
C ASP A 41 -5.87 -6.97 -1.13
N ARG A 42 -5.94 -7.38 -2.40
CA ARG A 42 -5.23 -8.57 -2.88
C ARG A 42 -3.70 -8.45 -2.77
N ALA A 43 -3.14 -7.25 -2.98
CA ALA A 43 -1.72 -7.00 -2.77
C ALA A 43 -1.34 -7.12 -1.29
N ASN A 44 -2.20 -6.61 -0.40
CA ASN A 44 -2.03 -6.66 1.04
C ASN A 44 -2.04 -8.11 1.55
N GLU A 45 -2.92 -8.97 1.03
CA GLU A 45 -2.92 -10.41 1.36
C GLU A 45 -1.55 -11.06 1.08
N TYR A 46 -0.95 -10.81 -0.10
CA TYR A 46 0.38 -11.33 -0.42
C TYR A 46 1.48 -10.75 0.49
N SER A 47 1.43 -9.45 0.76
CA SER A 47 2.38 -8.75 1.62
C SER A 47 2.33 -9.28 3.07
N GLN A 48 1.13 -9.46 3.61
CA GLN A 48 0.89 -10.00 4.94
C GLN A 48 1.25 -11.48 5.04
N ALA A 49 0.97 -12.29 4.02
CA ALA A 49 1.38 -13.70 3.99
C ALA A 49 2.91 -13.84 4.15
N VAL A 50 3.68 -12.98 3.48
CA VAL A 50 5.14 -12.94 3.63
C VAL A 50 5.54 -12.51 5.04
N GLN A 51 4.91 -11.46 5.59
CA GLN A 51 5.19 -11.00 6.95
C GLN A 51 4.92 -12.08 7.99
N ASN A 52 3.82 -12.82 7.85
CA ASN A 52 3.45 -13.91 8.75
C ASN A 52 4.48 -15.04 8.69
N LYS A 53 4.94 -15.42 7.50
CA LYS A 53 6.01 -16.42 7.34
C LYS A 53 7.31 -15.98 8.04
N ILE A 54 7.69 -14.71 7.91
CA ILE A 54 8.88 -14.16 8.56
C ILE A 54 8.72 -14.21 10.10
N LEU A 55 7.56 -13.80 10.62
CA LEU A 55 7.30 -13.83 12.06
C LEU A 55 7.29 -15.25 12.63
N VAL A 56 6.74 -16.21 11.89
CA VAL A 56 6.78 -17.64 12.22
C VAL A 56 8.23 -18.14 12.27
N ALA A 57 9.04 -17.80 11.28
CA ALA A 57 10.46 -18.20 11.23
C ALA A 57 11.29 -17.60 12.38
N ILE A 58 10.94 -16.40 12.84
CA ILE A 58 11.59 -15.74 13.99
C ILE A 58 11.15 -16.35 15.34
N GLY A 59 10.07 -17.14 15.36
CA GLY A 59 9.55 -17.78 16.57
C GLY A 59 8.70 -16.85 17.45
N ASP A 60 8.25 -15.70 16.94
CA ASP A 60 7.47 -14.69 17.70
C ASP A 60 5.94 -14.92 17.61
N ILE A 61 5.52 -16.15 17.31
CA ILE A 61 4.11 -16.52 17.05
C ILE A 61 3.21 -16.21 18.24
N HIS A 62 3.73 -16.36 19.46
CA HIS A 62 2.94 -16.19 20.68
C HIS A 62 2.36 -14.78 20.87
N ASN A 63 2.90 -13.76 20.19
CA ASN A 63 2.37 -12.39 20.26
C ASN A 63 1.52 -11.99 19.04
N TYR A 64 1.68 -12.65 17.89
CA TYR A 64 1.04 -12.21 16.64
C TYR A 64 -0.37 -12.77 16.41
N ALA A 65 -0.66 -13.98 16.90
CA ALA A 65 -1.91 -14.68 16.61
C ALA A 65 -3.17 -14.04 17.24
N GLY A 66 -3.02 -13.04 18.13
CA GLY A 66 -4.14 -12.39 18.82
C GLY A 66 -4.79 -11.19 18.11
N GLY A 67 -4.28 -10.80 16.93
CA GLY A 67 -4.63 -9.50 16.30
C GLY A 67 -5.73 -9.52 15.23
N TYR A 68 -6.06 -10.67 14.66
CA TYR A 68 -7.03 -10.77 13.57
C TYR A 68 -8.11 -11.81 13.87
N GLY A 69 -9.23 -11.33 14.43
CA GLY A 69 -10.55 -11.96 14.28
C GLY A 69 -10.83 -13.19 15.15
N ASP A 70 -11.28 -12.95 16.38
CA ASP A 70 -12.55 -13.57 16.77
C ASP A 70 -13.43 -12.52 17.45
N GLY A 71 -14.40 -12.03 16.69
CA GLY A 71 -15.46 -11.21 17.21
C GLY A 71 -16.48 -12.12 17.88
N SER A 72 -16.66 -11.94 19.19
CA SER A 72 -17.81 -12.38 19.99
C SER A 72 -17.65 -13.70 20.76
N SER A 73 -17.31 -13.58 22.05
CA SER A 73 -18.03 -14.34 23.08
C SER A 73 -18.29 -13.45 24.29
N ILE A 74 -19.37 -12.67 24.20
CA ILE A 74 -20.09 -12.21 25.39
C ILE A 74 -20.65 -13.48 26.05
N GLY A 75 -20.32 -13.66 27.33
CA GLY A 75 -20.87 -14.75 28.12
C GLY A 75 -22.40 -14.65 28.22
N ALA A 76 -23.07 -15.77 27.95
CA ALA A 76 -24.42 -16.01 28.43
C ALA A 76 -24.64 -17.52 28.57
N SER A 77 -25.01 -17.92 29.79
CA SER A 77 -25.64 -19.20 30.10
C SER A 77 -26.86 -19.46 29.21
N GLY A 78 -27.07 -20.72 28.83
CA GLY A 78 -28.43 -21.23 28.58
C GLY A 78 -28.63 -22.09 27.33
N ASN A 79 -28.82 -23.39 27.59
CA ASN A 79 -29.70 -24.35 26.94
C ASN A 79 -29.61 -24.70 25.44
N HIS A 80 -29.57 -26.03 25.25
CA HIS A 80 -29.92 -26.79 24.05
C HIS A 80 -31.13 -26.26 23.26
N ARG A 81 -30.98 -26.23 21.92
CA ARG A 81 -31.90 -26.88 20.96
C ARG A 81 -31.26 -26.98 19.57
N ASN A 82 -31.43 -28.16 18.97
CA ASN A 82 -31.13 -28.48 17.57
C ASN A 82 -31.91 -27.58 16.61
N SER A 83 -31.26 -27.13 15.53
CA SER A 83 -31.92 -27.03 14.23
C SER A 83 -30.91 -27.03 13.08
N THR A 84 -31.22 -27.87 12.09
CA THR A 84 -30.63 -28.06 10.77
C THR A 84 -30.94 -26.92 9.80
N GLY A 85 -30.03 -26.57 8.90
CA GLY A 85 -30.41 -25.91 7.62
C GLY A 85 -29.42 -24.93 6.98
N SER A 86 -28.57 -25.46 6.09
CA SER A 86 -28.17 -24.94 4.75
C SER A 86 -28.16 -23.43 4.44
N GLY A 87 -27.02 -22.95 3.94
CA GLY A 87 -26.93 -21.77 3.04
C GLY A 87 -25.50 -21.30 2.81
N GLY A 88 -24.94 -21.58 1.62
CA GLY A 88 -23.53 -21.41 1.29
C GLY A 88 -23.02 -19.97 1.17
N SER A 89 -21.73 -19.81 1.49
CA SER A 89 -20.87 -18.70 1.09
C SER A 89 -19.43 -19.21 1.10
N GLY A 90 -19.00 -19.77 -0.04
CA GLY A 90 -17.63 -20.22 -0.27
C GLY A 90 -16.75 -19.04 -0.65
N GLY A 91 -15.73 -18.75 0.17
CA GLY A 91 -14.77 -17.69 -0.15
C GLY A 91 -13.63 -17.47 0.85
N LEU A 92 -13.58 -18.18 1.98
CA LEU A 92 -12.55 -17.96 3.02
C LEU A 92 -11.85 -19.25 3.53
N ALA A 93 -12.04 -20.39 2.87
CA ALA A 93 -11.51 -21.67 3.34
C ALA A 93 -10.13 -22.07 2.78
N TYR A 94 -9.53 -21.31 1.86
CA TYR A 94 -8.36 -21.79 1.12
C TYR A 94 -6.98 -21.42 1.71
N LEU A 95 -6.93 -20.63 2.81
CA LEU A 95 -5.66 -20.22 3.45
C LEU A 95 -5.40 -20.89 4.80
N GLN A 96 -6.31 -21.75 5.28
CA GLN A 96 -6.14 -22.48 6.55
C GLN A 96 -5.67 -23.93 6.36
N GLN A 97 -5.51 -24.41 5.11
CA GLN A 97 -5.15 -25.80 4.81
C GLN A 97 -3.70 -26.01 4.34
N GLN A 98 -2.84 -24.97 4.41
CA GLN A 98 -1.40 -25.08 4.07
C GLN A 98 -0.45 -24.93 5.26
N SER A 99 -0.91 -25.19 6.49
CA SER A 99 0.00 -25.35 7.64
C SER A 99 0.37 -26.83 7.81
N SER A 100 1.14 -27.39 6.89
CA SER A 100 1.79 -28.68 7.10
C SER A 100 2.88 -28.53 8.17
N SER A 101 2.67 -29.18 9.31
CA SER A 101 3.63 -29.56 10.36
C SER A 101 5.01 -28.87 10.32
N PHE A 102 5.08 -27.66 10.88
CA PHE A 102 6.37 -27.06 11.26
C PHE A 102 6.74 -27.57 12.66
N THR A 103 7.70 -28.49 12.75
CA THR A 103 8.23 -28.96 14.04
C THR A 103 9.49 -28.16 14.38
N PRO A 104 9.48 -27.29 15.40
CA PRO A 104 10.67 -26.54 15.80
C PRO A 104 11.70 -27.50 16.42
N SER A 105 12.86 -27.61 15.77
CA SER A 105 14.04 -28.33 16.26
C SER A 105 14.78 -27.52 17.35
N LYS A 106 15.49 -28.24 18.23
CA LYS A 106 16.00 -27.80 19.54
C LYS A 106 16.99 -26.63 19.52
N SER A 107 16.84 -25.77 20.54
CA SER A 107 17.71 -24.68 21.02
C SER A 107 18.15 -23.62 19.99
N ALA A 108 17.17 -22.93 19.39
CA ALA A 108 17.46 -21.70 18.65
C ALA A 108 17.80 -20.58 19.64
N LYS A 109 19.03 -20.04 19.57
CA LYS A 109 19.31 -18.68 20.04
C LYS A 109 18.29 -17.77 19.37
N SER A 110 17.69 -16.83 20.12
CA SER A 110 16.75 -15.88 19.54
C SER A 110 17.40 -15.21 18.34
N PRO A 111 16.81 -15.29 17.14
CA PRO A 111 17.39 -14.63 15.98
C PRO A 111 17.28 -13.10 16.19
N ASN A 112 18.40 -12.44 16.44
CA ASN A 112 18.49 -11.03 16.80
C ASN A 112 18.67 -10.14 15.55
N THR A 113 18.50 -10.68 14.34
CA THR A 113 18.52 -9.89 13.10
C THR A 113 17.69 -10.53 11.98
N ILE A 114 17.18 -9.70 11.05
CA ILE A 114 16.58 -10.13 9.77
C ILE A 114 17.49 -11.12 8.99
N GLY A 115 18.81 -11.10 9.21
CA GLY A 115 19.75 -12.09 8.67
C GLY A 115 19.49 -13.52 9.13
N GLU A 116 19.28 -13.72 10.43
CA GLU A 116 19.31 -15.04 11.06
C GLU A 116 18.04 -15.85 10.78
N PHE A 117 16.91 -15.22 10.42
CA PHE A 117 15.74 -15.99 10.02
C PHE A 117 15.91 -16.62 8.63
N THR A 118 16.71 -16.02 7.74
CA THR A 118 16.86 -16.51 6.36
C THR A 118 17.54 -17.87 6.30
N ASP A 119 18.28 -18.25 7.35
CA ASP A 119 18.90 -19.57 7.49
C ASP A 119 17.88 -20.68 7.74
N TYR A 120 16.68 -20.35 8.23
CA TYR A 120 15.59 -21.30 8.46
C TYR A 120 14.65 -21.44 7.26
N LEU A 121 14.85 -20.65 6.20
CA LEU A 121 14.01 -20.69 5.00
C LEU A 121 14.69 -21.50 3.90
N SER A 122 13.93 -22.43 3.32
CA SER A 122 14.40 -23.17 2.15
C SER A 122 14.54 -22.26 0.92
N ASP A 123 15.25 -22.73 -0.10
CA ASP A 123 15.35 -22.03 -1.38
C ASP A 123 13.99 -21.86 -2.06
N GLU A 124 13.12 -22.85 -1.89
CA GLU A 124 11.74 -22.81 -2.34
C GLU A 124 10.92 -21.76 -1.60
N ASP A 125 11.04 -21.68 -0.27
CA ASP A 125 10.37 -20.64 0.53
C ASP A 125 10.79 -19.23 0.10
N MET A 126 12.09 -19.05 -0.14
CA MET A 126 12.66 -17.78 -0.56
C MET A 126 12.19 -17.38 -1.96
N ALA A 127 12.11 -18.34 -2.90
CA ALA A 127 11.53 -18.10 -4.21
C ALA A 127 10.04 -17.75 -4.11
N GLY A 128 9.28 -18.43 -3.24
CA GLY A 128 7.89 -18.14 -2.96
C GLY A 128 7.67 -16.74 -2.38
N ILE A 129 8.49 -16.34 -1.41
CA ILE A 129 8.48 -14.98 -0.83
C ILE A 129 8.81 -13.92 -1.89
N ASP A 130 9.83 -14.15 -2.71
CA ASP A 130 10.22 -13.23 -3.79
C ASP A 130 9.07 -13.04 -4.79
N HIS A 131 8.41 -14.13 -5.18
CA HIS A 131 7.25 -14.10 -6.05
C HIS A 131 6.08 -13.34 -5.42
N GLN A 132 5.74 -13.63 -4.16
CA GLN A 132 4.65 -12.95 -3.44
C GLN A 132 4.88 -11.44 -3.34
N LEU A 133 6.09 -11.00 -2.94
CA LEU A 133 6.41 -9.57 -2.85
C LEU A 133 6.42 -8.88 -4.22
N THR A 134 6.87 -9.58 -5.27
CA THR A 134 6.86 -9.04 -6.64
C THR A 134 5.43 -8.88 -7.14
N THR A 135 4.57 -9.87 -6.92
CA THR A 135 3.16 -9.83 -7.28
C THR A 135 2.41 -8.75 -6.49
N ALA A 136 2.67 -8.62 -5.18
CA ALA A 136 2.10 -7.54 -4.36
C ALA A 136 2.49 -6.16 -4.91
N ALA A 137 3.78 -5.93 -5.17
CA ALA A 137 4.27 -4.66 -5.72
C ALA A 137 3.64 -4.34 -7.09
N ASP A 138 3.49 -5.34 -7.97
CA ASP A 138 2.81 -5.18 -9.26
C ASP A 138 1.34 -4.75 -9.11
N LEU A 139 0.60 -5.42 -8.22
CA LEU A 139 -0.80 -5.11 -7.94
C LEU A 139 -0.98 -3.71 -7.35
N TYR A 140 -0.11 -3.29 -6.42
CA TYR A 140 -0.12 -1.92 -5.92
C TYR A 140 0.17 -0.88 -7.01
N CYS A 141 1.13 -1.14 -7.91
CA CYS A 141 1.39 -0.23 -9.04
C CYS A 141 0.22 -0.14 -10.02
N LYS A 142 -0.50 -1.26 -10.23
CA LYS A 142 -1.75 -1.28 -11.02
C LYS A 142 -2.85 -0.49 -10.33
N ALA A 143 -3.04 -0.67 -9.01
CA ALA A 143 -4.00 0.10 -8.23
C ALA A 143 -3.72 1.61 -8.31
N ALA A 144 -2.46 2.01 -8.15
CA ALA A 144 -2.03 3.40 -8.30
C ALA A 144 -2.42 3.98 -9.67
N GLY A 145 -2.19 3.24 -10.76
CA GLY A 145 -2.57 3.67 -12.11
C GLY A 145 -4.08 3.69 -12.36
N VAL A 146 -4.85 2.83 -11.69
CA VAL A 146 -6.32 2.87 -11.71
C VAL A 146 -6.82 4.15 -11.03
N PHE A 147 -6.31 4.50 -9.85
CA PHE A 147 -6.65 5.75 -9.17
C PHE A 147 -6.21 6.98 -9.97
N GLU A 148 -5.04 6.93 -10.62
CA GLU A 148 -4.55 7.98 -11.51
C GLU A 148 -5.51 8.24 -12.67
N TYR A 149 -5.99 7.17 -13.32
CA TYR A 149 -7.00 7.27 -14.38
C TYR A 149 -8.31 7.90 -13.86
N VAL A 150 -8.77 7.56 -12.66
CA VAL A 150 -9.96 8.18 -12.07
C VAL A 150 -9.76 9.69 -11.91
N VAL A 151 -8.61 10.12 -11.38
CA VAL A 151 -8.28 11.54 -11.16
C VAL A 151 -8.12 12.30 -12.46
N GLN A 152 -7.36 11.78 -13.42
CA GLN A 152 -6.98 12.50 -14.64
C GLN A 152 -8.07 12.48 -15.70
N ASP A 153 -8.82 11.37 -15.83
CA ASP A 153 -9.77 11.19 -16.93
C ASP A 153 -11.23 11.26 -16.46
N MET A 154 -11.58 10.54 -15.40
CA MET A 154 -12.99 10.30 -15.07
C MET A 154 -13.61 11.46 -14.31
N ILE A 155 -12.95 11.96 -13.27
CA ILE A 155 -13.43 13.09 -12.46
C ILE A 155 -13.65 14.34 -13.33
N PRO A 156 -12.71 14.75 -14.21
CA PRO A 156 -12.94 15.90 -15.09
C PRO A 156 -14.11 15.71 -16.04
N LYS A 157 -14.31 14.53 -16.61
CA LYS A 157 -15.48 14.21 -17.47
C LYS A 157 -16.78 14.32 -16.68
N TRP A 158 -16.81 13.79 -15.46
CA TRP A 158 -17.97 13.91 -14.58
C TRP A 158 -18.28 15.37 -14.24
N ASN A 159 -17.27 16.19 -13.95
CA ASN A 159 -17.45 17.61 -13.66
C ASN A 159 -18.09 18.37 -14.83
N ARG A 160 -17.65 18.11 -16.07
CA ARG A 160 -18.25 18.69 -17.28
C ARG A 160 -19.70 18.29 -17.44
N TYR A 161 -20.02 17.01 -17.19
CA TYR A 161 -21.39 16.52 -17.26
C TYR A 161 -22.30 17.23 -16.24
N VAL A 162 -21.87 17.34 -14.98
CA VAL A 162 -22.72 17.98 -13.97
C VAL A 162 -22.88 19.46 -14.24
N ALA A 163 -21.81 20.15 -14.67
CA ALA A 163 -21.89 21.54 -15.10
C ALA A 163 -22.93 21.76 -16.22
N ALA A 164 -22.92 20.90 -17.24
CA ALA A 164 -23.89 20.96 -18.34
C ALA A 164 -25.32 20.70 -17.85
N ALA A 165 -25.52 19.71 -16.98
CA ALA A 165 -26.83 19.40 -16.41
C ALA A 165 -27.39 20.54 -15.55
N THR A 166 -26.54 21.26 -14.80
CA THR A 166 -26.94 22.43 -14.01
C THR A 166 -27.43 23.59 -14.90
N VAL A 167 -26.75 23.85 -16.02
CA VAL A 167 -27.16 24.90 -16.97
C VAL A 167 -28.54 24.60 -17.55
N GLN A 168 -28.77 23.36 -18.01
CA GLN A 168 -30.06 22.95 -18.57
C GLN A 168 -31.21 23.05 -17.57
N ALA A 169 -30.97 22.72 -16.29
CA ALA A 169 -31.98 22.84 -15.25
C ALA A 169 -32.39 24.31 -14.99
N HIS A 170 -31.43 25.23 -15.04
CA HIS A 170 -31.70 26.66 -14.85
C HIS A 170 -32.50 27.25 -16.01
N GLU A 171 -32.17 26.88 -17.25
CA GLU A 171 -32.92 27.27 -18.46
C GLU A 171 -34.37 26.77 -18.41
N ALA A 172 -34.59 25.50 -18.03
CA ALA A 172 -35.93 24.94 -17.89
C ALA A 172 -36.77 25.63 -16.80
N SER A 173 -36.13 26.13 -15.73
CA SER A 173 -36.82 26.81 -14.62
C SER A 173 -37.12 28.28 -14.88
N SER A 174 -36.42 28.93 -15.82
CA SER A 174 -36.47 30.39 -15.96
C SER A 174 -37.49 30.92 -16.95
N GLY A 175 -38.12 30.08 -17.78
CA GLY A 175 -39.41 30.32 -18.48
C GLY A 175 -39.63 31.63 -19.26
N SER A 176 -38.65 32.53 -19.32
CA SER A 176 -38.81 33.91 -19.77
C SER A 176 -37.96 34.13 -21.02
N SER A 177 -38.65 34.22 -22.14
CA SER A 177 -38.13 34.39 -23.49
C SER A 177 -37.63 35.81 -23.78
N VAL A 178 -36.90 36.44 -22.85
CA VAL A 178 -36.37 37.80 -23.05
C VAL A 178 -34.87 37.71 -23.36
N GLY A 179 -34.52 38.10 -24.60
CA GLY A 179 -33.23 37.86 -25.25
C GLY A 179 -31.99 38.11 -24.38
N VAL A 180 -31.21 37.06 -24.16
CA VAL A 180 -29.95 37.09 -23.42
C VAL A 180 -28.77 36.99 -24.38
N LYS A 181 -27.96 38.05 -24.41
CA LYS A 181 -26.60 38.10 -24.96
C LYS A 181 -25.81 36.86 -24.50
N ALA A 182 -25.13 36.21 -25.45
CA ALA A 182 -24.28 35.04 -25.21
C ALA A 182 -23.46 35.16 -23.92
N PRO A 183 -23.55 34.21 -22.98
CA PRO A 183 -22.77 34.23 -21.76
C PRO A 183 -21.28 34.12 -22.13
N SER A 184 -20.53 35.18 -21.87
CA SER A 184 -19.07 35.17 -21.93
C SER A 184 -18.55 34.01 -21.08
N SER A 185 -17.58 33.26 -21.61
CA SER A 185 -17.00 31.99 -21.14
C SER A 185 -16.35 31.98 -19.74
N ALA A 186 -16.66 32.95 -18.89
CA ALA A 186 -16.07 33.10 -17.57
C ALA A 186 -17.10 32.75 -16.50
N THR A 187 -16.84 31.64 -15.81
CA THR A 187 -17.38 31.28 -14.49
C THR A 187 -18.69 30.47 -14.48
N VAL A 188 -18.74 29.35 -15.21
CA VAL A 188 -19.42 28.18 -14.63
C VAL A 188 -18.57 27.78 -13.42
N LYS A 189 -18.99 28.19 -12.23
CA LYS A 189 -18.34 27.86 -10.97
C LYS A 189 -18.32 26.34 -10.87
N ALA A 190 -17.21 25.71 -11.25
CA ALA A 190 -17.02 24.28 -11.16
C ALA A 190 -17.49 23.83 -9.77
N LEU A 191 -18.29 22.77 -9.71
CA LEU A 191 -18.74 22.19 -8.45
C LEU A 191 -17.58 22.17 -7.47
N SER A 192 -17.75 22.88 -6.36
CA SER A 192 -16.68 22.99 -5.36
C SER A 192 -16.28 21.59 -4.95
N GLU A 193 -14.97 21.33 -4.82
CA GLU A 193 -14.42 20.04 -4.38
C GLU A 193 -15.19 19.48 -3.16
N SER A 194 -15.55 20.38 -2.23
CA SER A 194 -16.29 20.11 -1.00
C SER A 194 -17.74 19.65 -1.17
N SER A 195 -18.31 19.75 -2.37
CA SER A 195 -19.67 19.26 -2.66
C SER A 195 -19.67 17.80 -3.11
N ARG A 196 -18.49 17.25 -3.45
CA ARG A 196 -18.35 15.87 -3.88
C ARG A 196 -18.24 14.95 -2.66
N PRO A 197 -18.74 13.71 -2.78
CA PRO A 197 -18.44 12.67 -1.80
C PRO A 197 -16.94 12.55 -1.58
N VAL A 198 -16.52 12.37 -0.33
CA VAL A 198 -15.11 12.33 0.08
C VAL A 198 -14.26 11.40 -0.77
N ASP A 199 -14.77 10.22 -1.13
CA ASP A 199 -14.07 9.23 -1.97
C ASP A 199 -13.74 9.71 -3.39
N VAL A 200 -14.49 10.69 -3.91
CA VAL A 200 -14.31 11.23 -5.28
C VAL A 200 -13.63 12.59 -5.25
N GLN A 201 -13.24 13.07 -4.07
CA GLN A 201 -12.39 14.26 -3.98
C GLN A 201 -11.01 13.95 -4.54
N THR A 202 -10.49 14.85 -5.36
CA THR A 202 -9.25 14.66 -6.11
C THR A 202 -8.07 14.46 -5.15
N SER A 203 -8.06 15.18 -4.03
CA SER A 203 -7.05 15.06 -2.97
C SER A 203 -7.08 13.68 -2.32
N VAL A 204 -8.26 13.11 -2.04
CA VAL A 204 -8.42 11.80 -1.42
C VAL A 204 -7.97 10.71 -2.39
N VAL A 205 -8.43 10.72 -3.64
CA VAL A 205 -8.00 9.72 -4.64
C VAL A 205 -6.50 9.85 -4.92
N SER A 206 -5.97 11.07 -4.98
CA SER A 206 -4.52 11.30 -5.12
C SER A 206 -3.74 10.76 -3.92
N ALA A 207 -4.29 10.84 -2.70
CA ALA A 207 -3.67 10.22 -1.53
C ALA A 207 -3.63 8.68 -1.65
N HIS A 208 -4.62 8.05 -2.30
CA HIS A 208 -4.59 6.60 -2.58
C HIS A 208 -3.54 6.22 -3.60
N ILE A 209 -3.29 7.05 -4.63
CA ILE A 209 -2.18 6.85 -5.57
C ILE A 209 -0.86 6.78 -4.79
N ARG A 210 -0.64 7.77 -3.91
CA ARG A 210 0.58 7.89 -3.10
C ARG A 210 0.73 6.74 -2.11
N LEU A 211 -0.36 6.36 -1.44
CA LEU A 211 -0.39 5.22 -0.53
C LEU A 211 -0.06 3.90 -1.25
N ALA A 212 -0.68 3.64 -2.41
CA ALA A 212 -0.42 2.44 -3.19
C ALA A 212 1.05 2.37 -3.64
N LEU A 213 1.65 3.49 -4.06
CA LEU A 213 3.08 3.54 -4.39
C LEU A 213 3.98 3.30 -3.17
N ALA A 214 3.64 3.87 -2.01
CA ALA A 214 4.39 3.66 -0.78
C ALA A 214 4.42 2.16 -0.40
N GLU A 215 3.28 1.48 -0.48
CA GLU A 215 3.20 0.03 -0.21
C GLU A 215 3.94 -0.82 -1.26
N ALA A 216 3.91 -0.39 -2.54
CA ALA A 216 4.68 -1.04 -3.59
C ALA A 216 6.20 -0.93 -3.33
N HIS A 217 6.68 0.26 -2.96
CA HIS A 217 8.07 0.51 -2.60
C HIS A 217 8.45 -0.26 -1.34
N ALA A 218 7.56 -0.36 -0.34
CA ALA A 218 7.80 -1.15 0.87
C ALA A 218 7.99 -2.64 0.56
N CYS A 219 7.21 -3.20 -0.38
CA CYS A 219 7.41 -4.57 -0.87
C CYS A 219 8.79 -4.75 -1.52
N ALA A 220 9.23 -3.77 -2.33
CA ALA A 220 10.55 -3.79 -2.97
C ALA A 220 11.69 -3.69 -1.95
N VAL A 221 11.56 -2.81 -0.95
CA VAL A 221 12.51 -2.69 0.18
C VAL A 221 12.60 -4.01 0.93
N ARG A 222 11.46 -4.60 1.31
CA ARG A 222 11.42 -5.88 2.04
C ARG A 222 12.11 -6.99 1.25
N LYS A 223 11.81 -7.09 -0.05
CA LYS A 223 12.47 -8.04 -0.97
C LYS A 223 13.99 -7.83 -1.02
N ALA A 224 14.44 -6.58 -1.14
CA ALA A 224 15.87 -6.26 -1.17
C ALA A 224 16.56 -6.57 0.17
N SER A 225 15.92 -6.27 1.30
CA SER A 225 16.44 -6.57 2.64
C SER A 225 16.59 -8.07 2.89
N ILE A 226 15.60 -8.87 2.48
CA ILE A 226 15.63 -10.33 2.59
C ILE A 226 16.79 -10.92 1.77
N LYS A 227 16.99 -10.43 0.54
CA LYS A 227 18.13 -10.85 -0.30
C LYS A 227 19.48 -10.45 0.29
N ALA A 228 19.57 -9.25 0.86
CA ALA A 228 20.78 -8.75 1.52
C ALA A 228 21.15 -9.59 2.74
N ALA A 229 20.15 -9.97 3.54
CA ALA A 229 20.27 -10.86 4.69
C ALA A 229 20.83 -12.23 4.26
N ARG A 230 20.20 -12.87 3.27
CA ARG A 230 20.62 -14.18 2.78
C ARG A 230 22.04 -14.18 2.18
N ALA A 231 22.39 -13.12 1.43
CA ALA A 231 23.75 -12.97 0.89
C ALA A 231 24.81 -12.80 1.98
N SER A 232 24.43 -12.29 3.15
CA SER A 232 25.34 -12.14 4.30
C SER A 232 25.52 -13.44 5.07
N ALA A 233 24.47 -14.25 5.19
CA ALA A 233 24.49 -15.55 5.88
C ALA A 233 25.35 -16.61 5.15
N SER A 234 25.33 -16.62 3.81
CA SER A 234 26.06 -17.61 3.00
C SER A 234 27.60 -17.52 3.11
N LYS A 235 28.18 -16.52 3.80
CA LYS A 235 29.62 -16.47 4.09
C LYS A 235 29.95 -17.36 5.29
N VAL A 236 29.84 -18.67 5.12
CA VAL A 236 30.54 -19.60 6.01
C VAL A 236 32.04 -19.50 5.68
N PRO A 237 32.93 -19.20 6.65
CA PRO A 237 34.35 -19.26 6.41
C PRO A 237 34.73 -20.71 6.13
N SER A 238 35.00 -21.02 4.86
CA SER A 238 35.65 -22.27 4.45
C SER A 238 37.03 -22.33 5.09
N LEU A 239 37.11 -22.85 6.31
CA LEU A 239 38.34 -23.21 6.99
C LEU A 239 38.86 -24.51 6.36
N GLY A 240 39.94 -24.40 5.58
CA GLY A 240 40.78 -25.54 5.21
C GLY A 240 40.47 -26.18 3.86
N GLY A 241 41.16 -25.72 2.82
CA GLY A 241 41.16 -26.38 1.52
C GLY A 241 42.24 -25.80 0.62
N SER A 242 43.51 -26.12 0.89
CA SER A 242 44.58 -25.90 -0.06
C SER A 242 44.36 -26.80 -1.27
N SER A 243 44.08 -26.24 -2.44
CA SER A 243 44.64 -26.74 -3.70
C SER A 243 44.32 -25.81 -4.86
N THR A 244 45.41 -25.34 -5.44
CA THR A 244 45.58 -24.89 -6.81
C THR A 244 44.70 -25.62 -7.82
N SER A 245 43.75 -24.92 -8.45
CA SER A 245 43.56 -25.02 -9.90
C SER A 245 42.71 -23.87 -10.43
N SER A 246 43.33 -23.16 -11.35
CA SER A 246 42.78 -22.14 -12.24
C SER A 246 41.60 -22.67 -13.05
N SER A 247 40.40 -22.16 -12.80
CA SER A 247 39.36 -22.09 -13.82
C SER A 247 38.69 -20.72 -13.76
N ALA A 248 39.01 -19.90 -14.76
CA ALA A 248 38.34 -18.66 -15.07
C ALA A 248 36.96 -18.99 -15.65
N GLY A 249 35.90 -18.65 -14.91
CA GLY A 249 34.52 -18.83 -15.38
C GLY A 249 33.51 -18.31 -14.37
N ALA A 250 33.06 -17.07 -14.59
CA ALA A 250 31.95 -16.41 -13.89
C ALA A 250 32.08 -16.25 -12.36
N SER A 251 32.95 -15.32 -11.96
CA SER A 251 32.91 -14.69 -10.64
C SER A 251 31.61 -13.89 -10.49
N GLY A 252 30.55 -14.57 -10.05
CA GLY A 252 29.34 -13.94 -9.54
C GLY A 252 29.61 -13.36 -8.16
N THR A 253 30.37 -12.28 -8.06
CA THR A 253 30.45 -11.49 -6.83
C THR A 253 29.06 -10.92 -6.57
N GLY A 254 28.23 -11.64 -5.81
CA GLY A 254 26.92 -11.16 -5.37
C GLY A 254 27.11 -9.83 -4.66
N SER A 255 26.79 -8.74 -5.35
CA SER A 255 26.95 -7.39 -4.82
C SER A 255 26.05 -7.29 -3.60
N LYS A 256 26.65 -7.21 -2.40
CA LYS A 256 25.92 -7.00 -1.17
C LYS A 256 25.08 -5.73 -1.34
N THR A 257 23.76 -5.84 -1.19
CA THR A 257 22.92 -4.65 -1.13
C THR A 257 23.34 -3.86 0.11
N SER A 258 23.98 -2.71 -0.09
CA SER A 258 24.43 -1.86 1.02
C SER A 258 23.22 -1.33 1.81
N TYR A 259 23.37 -1.25 3.14
CA TYR A 259 22.37 -0.68 4.02
C TYR A 259 22.04 0.77 3.67
N VAL A 260 23.00 1.57 3.18
CA VAL A 260 22.72 2.92 2.70
C VAL A 260 21.73 2.95 1.53
N LEU A 261 21.77 1.96 0.64
CA LEU A 261 20.82 1.85 -0.47
C LEU A 261 19.44 1.50 0.08
N LEU A 262 19.34 0.51 0.96
CA LEU A 262 18.08 0.15 1.61
C LEU A 262 17.48 1.35 2.38
N ALA A 263 18.31 2.13 3.05
CA ALA A 263 17.88 3.34 3.75
C ALA A 263 17.28 4.37 2.77
N LYS A 264 17.97 4.67 1.66
CA LYS A 264 17.46 5.58 0.61
C LYS A 264 16.12 5.12 0.04
N LEU A 265 15.98 3.82 -0.22
CA LEU A 265 14.72 3.25 -0.71
C LEU A 265 13.61 3.40 0.34
N THR A 266 13.91 3.13 1.61
CA THR A 266 12.97 3.27 2.73
C THR A 266 12.56 4.74 2.95
N ILE A 267 13.46 5.69 2.74
CA ILE A 267 13.12 7.13 2.78
C ILE A 267 12.16 7.48 1.65
N GLY A 268 12.30 6.88 0.46
CA GLY A 268 11.32 7.01 -0.63
C GLY A 268 9.91 6.58 -0.20
N VAL A 269 9.79 5.44 0.47
CA VAL A 269 8.52 4.97 1.07
C VAL A 269 7.94 6.03 2.01
N LYS A 270 8.76 6.55 2.94
CA LYS A 270 8.36 7.60 3.88
C LYS A 270 7.87 8.87 3.18
N GLU A 271 8.56 9.30 2.12
CA GLU A 271 8.19 10.49 1.35
C GLU A 271 6.82 10.31 0.65
N GLU A 272 6.51 9.12 0.13
CA GLU A 272 5.19 8.84 -0.45
C GLU A 272 4.07 8.87 0.60
N TYR A 273 4.26 8.29 1.80
CA TYR A 273 3.30 8.45 2.90
C TYR A 273 3.15 9.90 3.35
N GLU A 274 4.23 10.67 3.37
CA GLU A 274 4.19 12.08 3.71
C GLU A 274 3.38 12.90 2.69
N ARG A 275 3.55 12.64 1.39
CA ARG A 275 2.73 13.22 0.32
C ARG A 275 1.26 12.82 0.48
N ALA A 276 0.98 11.53 0.73
CA ALA A 276 -0.38 11.05 0.99
C ALA A 276 -1.02 11.78 2.18
N TYR A 277 -0.31 11.92 3.29
CA TYR A 277 -0.80 12.61 4.47
C TYR A 277 -1.05 14.10 4.24
N GLY A 278 -0.16 14.77 3.48
CA GLY A 278 -0.34 16.17 3.08
C GLY A 278 -1.61 16.37 2.25
N LEU A 279 -1.90 15.46 1.32
CA LEU A 279 -3.12 15.48 0.51
C LEU A 279 -4.37 15.27 1.39
N LEU A 280 -4.35 14.33 2.33
CA LEU A 280 -5.48 14.12 3.25
C LEU A 280 -5.72 15.33 4.16
N LYS A 281 -4.67 16.05 4.57
CA LYS A 281 -4.78 17.29 5.34
C LYS A 281 -5.38 18.45 4.56
N SER A 282 -5.29 18.43 3.23
CA SER A 282 -5.86 19.49 2.38
C SER A 282 -7.38 19.37 2.19
N VAL A 283 -7.98 18.25 2.61
CA VAL A 283 -9.43 18.04 2.55
C VAL A 283 -10.10 18.99 3.53
N LYS A 284 -11.14 19.71 3.07
CA LYS A 284 -11.82 20.74 3.87
C LYS A 284 -12.41 20.18 5.17
N ASP A 285 -13.07 19.02 5.06
CA ASP A 285 -13.79 18.38 6.16
C ASP A 285 -13.08 17.07 6.56
N LEU A 286 -11.94 17.18 7.25
CA LEU A 286 -11.12 16.03 7.67
C LEU A 286 -11.90 14.98 8.48
N ASN A 287 -12.98 15.38 9.15
CA ASN A 287 -13.81 14.48 9.96
C ASN A 287 -14.66 13.54 9.10
N GLU A 288 -14.82 13.82 7.82
CA GLU A 288 -15.45 12.89 6.88
C GLU A 288 -14.55 11.68 6.64
N ILE A 289 -13.22 11.83 6.70
CA ILE A 289 -12.26 10.74 6.50
C ILE A 289 -12.10 9.95 7.80
N ALA A 290 -12.20 8.62 7.70
CA ALA A 290 -11.96 7.68 8.79
C ALA A 290 -10.69 8.06 9.58
N SER A 291 -10.85 8.22 10.90
CA SER A 291 -9.74 8.61 11.79
C SER A 291 -8.62 7.57 11.79
N GLU A 292 -8.97 6.29 11.71
CA GLU A 292 -8.03 5.17 11.62
C GLU A 292 -7.17 5.24 10.37
N PHE A 293 -7.76 5.54 9.21
CA PHE A 293 -7.02 5.71 7.96
C PHE A 293 -6.03 6.87 8.04
N ARG A 294 -6.46 8.01 8.62
CA ARG A 294 -5.57 9.16 8.82
C ARG A 294 -4.44 8.86 9.81
N ALA A 295 -4.75 8.16 10.90
CA ALA A 295 -3.76 7.71 11.87
C ALA A 295 -2.76 6.75 11.22
N HIS A 296 -3.25 5.84 10.37
CA HIS A 296 -2.42 4.90 9.62
C HIS A 296 -1.36 5.60 8.79
N VAL A 297 -1.77 6.48 7.87
CA VAL A 297 -0.84 7.19 6.99
C VAL A 297 0.13 8.09 7.79
N LYS A 298 -0.35 8.71 8.87
CA LYS A 298 0.46 9.54 9.77
C LYS A 298 1.53 8.72 10.50
N ASP A 299 1.16 7.57 11.05
CA ASP A 299 2.06 6.72 11.82
C ASP A 299 3.03 5.99 10.88
N ALA A 300 2.59 5.64 9.67
CA ALA A 300 3.40 4.96 8.66
C ALA A 300 4.64 5.77 8.27
N LYS A 301 4.48 7.08 8.03
CA LYS A 301 5.64 7.91 7.67
C LYS A 301 6.68 7.96 8.79
N VAL A 302 6.27 8.01 10.06
CA VAL A 302 7.18 8.02 11.21
C VAL A 302 7.84 6.64 11.36
N TYR A 303 7.09 5.58 11.12
CA TYR A 303 7.60 4.21 11.14
C TYR A 303 8.70 4.01 10.09
N TYR A 304 8.47 4.36 8.83
CA TYR A 304 9.47 4.18 7.77
C TYR A 304 10.66 5.14 7.92
N GLU A 305 10.49 6.32 8.52
CA GLU A 305 11.62 7.17 8.91
C GLU A 305 12.53 6.48 9.94
N ALA A 306 11.94 5.87 10.97
CA ALA A 306 12.67 5.11 11.97
C ALA A 306 13.35 3.86 11.40
N VAL A 307 12.70 3.13 10.48
CA VAL A 307 13.31 2.00 9.77
C VAL A 307 14.51 2.46 8.94
N ALA A 308 14.42 3.60 8.24
CA ALA A 308 15.55 4.15 7.50
C ALA A 308 16.71 4.54 8.43
N GLN A 309 16.43 5.12 9.59
CA GLN A 309 17.43 5.42 10.61
C GLN A 309 18.11 4.14 11.15
N THR A 310 17.35 3.06 11.39
CA THR A 310 17.92 1.75 11.74
C THR A 310 18.89 1.25 10.67
N LEU A 311 18.52 1.35 9.39
CA LEU A 311 19.39 0.94 8.29
C LEU A 311 20.66 1.80 8.20
N LEU A 312 20.56 3.12 8.38
CA LEU A 312 21.73 4.01 8.45
C LEU A 312 22.61 3.70 9.66
N GLY A 313 22.01 3.32 10.79
CA GLY A 313 22.75 2.88 11.97
C GLY A 313 23.53 1.59 11.73
N MET A 314 22.94 0.64 10.99
CA MET A 314 23.64 -0.59 10.57
C MET A 314 24.77 -0.29 9.59
N ASP A 315 24.57 0.61 8.63
CA ASP A 315 25.59 1.05 7.68
C ASP A 315 26.79 1.70 8.40
N ALA A 316 26.51 2.62 9.33
CA ALA A 316 27.53 3.26 10.15
C ALA A 316 28.28 2.26 11.03
N TYR A 317 27.59 1.24 11.55
CA TYR A 317 28.22 0.15 12.30
C TYR A 317 29.17 -0.68 11.41
N GLU A 318 28.75 -1.05 10.20
CA GLU A 318 29.64 -1.75 9.24
C GLU A 318 30.85 -0.91 8.85
N ALA A 319 30.70 0.42 8.81
CA ALA A 319 31.77 1.38 8.57
C ALA A 319 32.62 1.68 9.82
N GLN A 320 32.41 0.97 10.94
CA GLN A 320 33.11 1.17 12.22
C GLN A 320 32.99 2.61 12.77
N GLN A 321 31.85 3.26 12.55
CA GLN A 321 31.51 4.59 13.11
C GLN A 321 30.47 4.41 14.22
N TYR A 322 30.90 3.88 15.36
CA TYR A 322 30.01 3.44 16.44
C TYR A 322 29.21 4.59 17.06
N GLY A 323 29.79 5.80 17.17
CA GLY A 323 29.09 6.96 17.70
C GLY A 323 27.87 7.34 16.85
N LYS A 324 28.03 7.32 15.52
CA LYS A 324 26.90 7.55 14.58
C LYS A 324 25.89 6.41 14.60
N ALA A 325 26.36 5.16 14.66
CA ALA A 325 25.48 3.99 14.71
C ALA A 325 24.55 4.04 15.93
N ILE A 326 25.11 4.30 17.12
CA ILE A 326 24.34 4.47 18.37
C ILE A 326 23.37 5.64 18.25
N GLY A 327 23.82 6.76 17.69
CA GLY A 327 23.00 7.96 17.50
C GLY A 327 21.75 7.68 16.67
N PHE A 328 21.90 7.11 15.46
CA PHE A 328 20.77 6.76 14.60
C PHE A 328 19.83 5.74 15.24
N MET A 329 20.38 4.68 15.83
CA MET A 329 19.59 3.64 16.49
C MET A 329 18.81 4.17 17.69
N THR A 330 19.37 5.15 18.42
CA THR A 330 18.68 5.80 19.55
C THR A 330 17.49 6.61 19.09
N ILE A 331 17.61 7.36 17.98
CA ILE A 331 16.49 8.12 17.39
C ILE A 331 15.40 7.15 16.91
N ALA A 332 15.78 6.12 16.16
CA ALA A 332 14.84 5.10 15.66
C ALA A 332 14.07 4.43 16.80
N ARG A 333 14.79 4.00 17.85
CA ARG A 333 14.21 3.39 19.06
C ARG A 333 13.18 4.31 19.73
N ALA A 334 13.47 5.60 19.87
CA ALA A 334 12.53 6.55 20.48
C ALA A 334 11.24 6.70 19.65
N SER A 335 11.37 6.75 18.32
CA SER A 335 10.24 6.77 17.38
C SER A 335 9.40 5.50 17.49
N PHE A 336 10.03 4.32 17.49
CA PHE A 336 9.31 3.04 17.66
C PHE A 336 8.62 2.95 19.03
N ALA A 337 9.24 3.41 20.11
CA ALA A 337 8.64 3.43 21.44
C ALA A 337 7.39 4.33 21.53
N THR A 338 7.37 5.39 20.73
CA THR A 338 6.23 6.31 20.65
C THR A 338 5.11 5.66 19.85
N LEU A 339 5.43 5.04 18.70
CA LEU A 339 4.48 4.35 17.85
C LEU A 339 3.90 3.09 18.49
N SER A 340 4.67 2.33 19.25
CA SER A 340 4.19 1.11 19.92
C SER A 340 3.17 1.40 21.02
N LYS A 341 3.12 2.64 21.51
CA LYS A 341 2.13 3.11 22.49
C LYS A 341 0.87 3.67 21.81
N SER A 342 0.86 3.81 20.49
CA SER A 342 -0.36 4.19 19.75
C SER A 342 -1.37 3.03 19.77
N SER A 343 -2.54 3.22 19.15
CA SER A 343 -3.67 2.28 19.25
C SER A 343 -3.24 0.82 19.00
N LYS A 344 -3.52 -0.07 19.96
CA LYS A 344 -3.13 -1.50 19.90
C LYS A 344 -3.71 -2.25 18.71
N ALA A 345 -4.84 -1.79 18.16
CA ALA A 345 -5.48 -2.38 16.99
C ALA A 345 -4.74 -2.10 15.67
N HIS A 346 -3.70 -1.26 15.71
CA HIS A 346 -3.07 -0.75 14.51
C HIS A 346 -1.84 -1.58 14.10
N ALA A 347 -1.82 -2.09 12.87
CA ALA A 347 -0.73 -2.94 12.36
C ALA A 347 0.66 -2.31 12.50
N ILE A 348 0.77 -0.98 12.34
CA ILE A 348 2.05 -0.26 12.50
C ILE A 348 2.48 -0.21 13.97
N ALA A 349 1.56 -0.14 14.93
CA ALA A 349 1.92 -0.17 16.35
C ALA A 349 2.54 -1.52 16.72
N HIS A 350 1.99 -2.62 16.20
CA HIS A 350 2.56 -3.95 16.37
C HIS A 350 3.94 -4.07 15.70
N ALA A 351 4.07 -3.62 14.44
CA ALA A 351 5.36 -3.63 13.74
C ALA A 351 6.42 -2.77 14.47
N ALA A 352 6.03 -1.59 14.98
CA ALA A 352 6.91 -0.73 15.77
C ALA A 352 7.32 -1.37 17.09
N ALA A 353 6.43 -2.10 17.78
CA ALA A 353 6.78 -2.82 19.00
C ALA A 353 7.84 -3.91 18.76
N PHE A 354 7.75 -4.59 17.62
CA PHE A 354 8.78 -5.55 17.18
C PHE A 354 10.12 -4.84 16.92
N GLU A 355 10.10 -3.81 16.07
CA GLU A 355 11.32 -3.05 15.71
C GLU A 355 11.96 -2.34 16.92
N TYR A 356 11.16 -1.90 17.89
CA TYR A 356 11.64 -1.33 19.14
C TYR A 356 12.54 -2.30 19.90
N ARG A 357 12.11 -3.57 20.06
CA ARG A 357 12.89 -4.60 20.77
C ARG A 357 14.23 -4.83 20.08
N LEU A 358 14.19 -5.00 18.76
CA LEU A 358 15.37 -5.22 17.93
C LEU A 358 16.35 -4.04 18.01
N SER A 359 15.83 -2.82 17.86
CA SER A 359 16.64 -1.60 17.93
C SER A 359 17.23 -1.40 19.32
N ASN A 360 16.48 -1.71 20.38
CA ASN A 360 16.98 -1.60 21.74
C ASN A 360 18.16 -2.53 22.03
N GLU A 361 18.10 -3.78 21.57
CA GLU A 361 19.21 -4.71 21.70
C GLU A 361 20.46 -4.23 20.96
N LYS A 362 20.29 -3.73 19.73
CA LYS A 362 21.39 -3.19 18.92
C LYS A 362 22.05 -1.98 19.56
N VAL A 363 21.27 -1.04 20.11
CA VAL A 363 21.82 0.10 20.87
C VAL A 363 22.70 -0.39 22.01
N LEU A 364 22.23 -1.34 22.83
CA LEU A 364 23.01 -1.87 23.95
C LEU A 364 24.31 -2.55 23.50
N SER A 365 24.25 -3.32 22.41
CA SER A 365 25.42 -4.00 21.84
C SER A 365 26.45 -2.99 21.29
N PHE A 366 25.99 -2.00 20.51
CA PHE A 366 26.87 -0.98 19.94
C PHE A 366 27.47 -0.09 21.03
N GLN A 367 26.68 0.27 22.04
CA GLN A 367 27.12 1.04 23.20
C GLN A 367 28.24 0.30 23.96
N LYS A 368 28.08 -1.00 24.21
CA LYS A 368 29.09 -1.82 24.90
C LYS A 368 30.43 -1.80 24.15
N ILE A 369 30.41 -1.94 22.83
CA ILE A 369 31.63 -1.86 22.00
C ILE A 369 32.23 -0.45 22.07
N ASN A 370 31.40 0.58 21.95
CA ASN A 370 31.87 1.96 21.99
C ASN A 370 32.52 2.32 23.34
N ASP A 371 31.92 1.91 24.45
CA ASP A 371 32.41 2.23 25.80
C ASP A 371 33.64 1.41 26.23
N SER A 372 33.97 0.34 25.49
CA SER A 372 35.10 -0.54 25.81
C SER A 372 36.26 -0.44 24.83
N VAL A 373 36.01 -0.05 23.58
CA VAL A 373 37.01 -0.11 22.51
C VAL A 373 37.20 1.25 21.83
N THR A 374 36.14 1.88 21.32
CA THR A 374 36.31 2.99 20.36
C THR A 374 36.16 4.39 20.96
N TYR A 375 35.38 4.54 22.03
CA TYR A 375 35.15 5.80 22.75
C TYR A 375 34.73 6.97 21.85
N GLU A 376 33.97 6.70 20.77
CA GLU A 376 33.51 7.74 19.87
C GLU A 376 32.44 8.61 20.53
N GLN A 377 32.46 9.91 20.25
CA GLN A 377 31.40 10.82 20.66
C GLN A 377 30.12 10.54 19.86
N ILE A 378 28.98 10.43 20.55
CA ILE A 378 27.68 10.25 19.93
C ILE A 378 27.19 11.60 19.36
N PRO A 379 26.97 11.73 18.04
CA PRO A 379 26.48 12.98 17.46
C PRO A 379 25.08 13.33 17.95
N THR A 380 24.76 14.63 17.93
CA THR A 380 23.42 15.10 18.31
C THR A 380 22.37 14.75 17.24
N GLN A 381 21.09 14.74 17.62
CA GLN A 381 19.99 14.47 16.69
C GLN A 381 20.01 15.40 15.47
N THR A 382 20.28 16.69 15.65
CA THR A 382 20.34 17.66 14.56
C THR A 382 21.48 17.35 13.58
N GLN A 383 22.64 16.92 14.07
CA GLN A 383 23.78 16.53 13.23
C GLN A 383 23.46 15.27 12.41
N LEU A 384 22.75 14.30 13.00
CA LEU A 384 22.37 13.06 12.33
C LEU A 384 21.29 13.30 11.25
N LEU A 385 20.31 14.16 11.54
CA LEU A 385 19.29 14.53 10.56
C LEU A 385 19.89 15.31 9.38
N ALA A 386 20.95 16.09 9.60
CA ALA A 386 21.64 16.83 8.53
C ALA A 386 22.37 15.93 7.52
N VAL A 387 22.69 14.68 7.89
CA VAL A 387 23.36 13.70 7.01
C VAL A 387 22.39 12.66 6.43
N MET A 388 21.09 12.79 6.69
CA MET A 388 20.10 11.88 6.10
C MET A 388 20.08 12.03 4.57
N PRO A 389 20.17 10.93 3.82
CA PRO A 389 20.10 11.00 2.37
C PRO A 389 18.67 11.25 1.90
N SER A 390 18.53 11.75 0.67
CA SER A 390 17.23 11.86 0.01
C SER A 390 16.67 10.49 -0.37
N GLY A 391 15.33 10.39 -0.41
CA GLY A 391 14.63 9.21 -0.87
C GLY A 391 14.93 8.85 -2.32
N ARG A 392 14.75 7.57 -2.66
CA ARG A 392 14.80 7.09 -4.05
C ARG A 392 13.60 6.22 -4.36
N ASP A 393 12.80 6.66 -5.33
CA ASP A 393 11.67 5.91 -5.86
C ASP A 393 12.16 4.78 -6.78
N LEU A 394 11.52 3.61 -6.69
CA LEU A 394 11.84 2.44 -7.55
C LEU A 394 10.76 2.11 -8.55
N LEU A 395 9.51 2.34 -8.15
CA LEU A 395 8.34 1.92 -8.89
C LEU A 395 7.49 3.14 -9.23
N SER A 396 6.86 3.09 -10.39
CA SER A 396 5.93 4.11 -10.86
C SER A 396 4.54 3.49 -11.05
N PRO A 397 3.47 4.31 -11.06
CA PRO A 397 2.13 3.84 -11.41
C PRO A 397 2.15 3.12 -12.76
N LYS A 398 1.41 2.01 -12.85
CA LYS A 398 1.20 1.32 -14.13
C LYS A 398 -0.05 1.89 -14.79
N LYS A 399 0.15 2.65 -15.88
CA LYS A 399 -0.94 3.30 -16.61
C LYS A 399 -2.09 2.33 -16.87
N TYR A 400 -3.26 2.65 -16.32
CA TYR A 400 -4.47 1.90 -16.58
C TYR A 400 -5.02 2.27 -17.96
N ILE A 401 -5.36 1.26 -18.76
CA ILE A 401 -6.00 1.43 -20.07
C ILE A 401 -7.38 0.79 -19.96
N ALA A 402 -8.42 1.62 -20.03
CA ALA A 402 -9.79 1.12 -20.00
C ALA A 402 -10.02 0.12 -21.15
N PRO A 403 -10.69 -1.03 -20.88
CA PRO A 403 -10.98 -2.00 -21.92
C PRO A 403 -11.86 -1.37 -22.99
N ARG A 404 -11.67 -1.80 -24.25
CA ARG A 404 -12.54 -1.37 -25.34
C ARG A 404 -13.97 -1.86 -25.07
N PRO A 405 -15.00 -1.02 -25.25
CA PRO A 405 -16.39 -1.46 -25.11
C PRO A 405 -16.67 -2.64 -26.05
N SER A 406 -17.18 -3.76 -25.51
CA SER A 406 -17.55 -4.94 -26.31
C SER A 406 -18.74 -4.68 -27.25
N PHE A 407 -19.50 -3.61 -27.01
CA PHE A 407 -20.68 -3.25 -27.77
C PHE A 407 -20.49 -1.92 -28.47
N GLY A 408 -20.81 -1.89 -29.76
CA GLY A 408 -20.91 -0.67 -30.53
C GLY A 408 -19.58 0.08 -30.62
N THR A 409 -18.57 -0.52 -31.25
CA THR A 409 -17.66 0.29 -32.08
C THR A 409 -18.53 0.96 -33.13
N ALA A 410 -19.17 2.08 -32.78
CA ALA A 410 -19.71 3.01 -33.74
C ALA A 410 -18.48 3.40 -34.54
N VAL A 411 -18.38 2.75 -35.69
CA VAL A 411 -17.24 2.81 -36.57
C VAL A 411 -17.06 4.29 -36.86
N ALA A 412 -16.05 4.90 -36.25
CA ALA A 412 -15.56 6.21 -36.64
C ALA A 412 -14.76 6.06 -37.95
N THR A 413 -15.28 5.27 -38.89
CA THR A 413 -14.93 5.34 -40.30
C THR A 413 -15.47 6.68 -40.77
N GLY A 414 -14.68 7.72 -40.52
CA GLY A 414 -14.56 8.84 -41.44
C GLY A 414 -13.78 8.43 -42.68
N GLU A 415 -14.04 7.22 -43.22
CA GLU A 415 -13.72 6.98 -44.62
C GLU A 415 -14.77 7.76 -45.39
N ARG A 416 -14.33 8.88 -45.98
CA ARG A 416 -15.00 9.55 -47.09
C ARG A 416 -15.08 8.55 -48.25
N GLY A 417 -15.99 7.58 -48.15
CA GLY A 417 -16.45 6.78 -49.26
C GLY A 417 -17.42 7.64 -50.06
N ASP A 418 -16.91 8.22 -51.13
CA ASP A 418 -17.69 8.84 -52.18
C ASP A 418 -18.60 7.77 -52.82
N GLY A 419 -19.90 8.05 -52.84
CA GLY A 419 -20.88 7.44 -53.74
C GLY A 419 -21.12 5.93 -53.66
N SER A 420 -22.06 5.49 -52.82
CA SER A 420 -23.09 4.54 -53.27
C SER A 420 -24.32 4.64 -52.38
N MET A 421 -25.42 5.09 -52.98
CA MET A 421 -26.77 4.98 -52.42
C MET A 421 -27.15 3.50 -52.29
N ASP A 422 -28.05 3.25 -51.35
CA ASP A 422 -28.84 2.03 -51.17
C ASP A 422 -28.24 0.93 -50.28
N ASP A 423 -28.36 1.13 -48.96
CA ASP A 423 -28.95 0.11 -48.06
C ASP A 423 -29.22 0.72 -46.68
N GLY A 424 -30.36 1.40 -46.59
CA GLY A 424 -30.81 2.10 -45.41
C GLY A 424 -31.69 1.24 -44.51
N VAL A 425 -31.22 0.13 -43.94
CA VAL A 425 -31.96 -0.60 -42.89
C VAL A 425 -30.97 -1.28 -41.91
N ASN A 426 -31.23 -1.10 -40.60
CA ASN A 426 -30.69 -1.89 -39.46
C ASN A 426 -29.31 -1.55 -38.83
N LYS A 427 -29.01 -0.28 -38.52
CA LYS A 427 -28.04 0.03 -37.44
C LYS A 427 -28.68 0.48 -36.11
N LEU A 428 -29.95 0.90 -36.10
CA LEU A 428 -30.66 1.23 -34.85
C LEU A 428 -31.27 0.01 -34.13
N SER A 429 -31.45 -1.11 -34.82
CA SER A 429 -32.14 -2.30 -34.28
C SER A 429 -31.33 -3.05 -33.22
N TYR A 430 -30.01 -2.84 -33.16
CA TYR A 430 -29.13 -3.56 -32.23
C TYR A 430 -29.17 -3.03 -30.78
N ALA A 431 -29.61 -1.79 -30.57
CA ALA A 431 -29.72 -1.21 -29.23
C ALA A 431 -31.03 -1.58 -28.51
N LEU A 432 -32.02 -2.09 -29.25
CA LEU A 432 -33.37 -2.40 -28.74
C LEU A 432 -33.69 -3.90 -28.70
N GLN A 433 -32.91 -4.76 -29.37
CA GLN A 433 -32.98 -6.20 -29.15
C GLN A 433 -32.27 -6.54 -27.84
N GLY A 434 -32.97 -6.30 -26.75
CA GLY A 434 -32.58 -6.72 -25.42
C GLY A 434 -32.36 -8.24 -25.38
N ALA A 435 -31.10 -8.64 -25.49
CA ALA A 435 -30.58 -9.83 -24.84
C ALA A 435 -29.80 -9.35 -23.62
N TYR A 436 -30.54 -8.80 -22.65
CA TYR A 436 -30.10 -8.77 -21.27
C TYR A 436 -30.47 -10.12 -20.66
N PHE A 437 -29.55 -10.67 -19.87
CA PHE A 437 -29.61 -11.94 -19.11
C PHE A 437 -30.98 -12.49 -18.77
#